data_AF-A0A524H8K2-F1
#
_entry.id   AF-A0A524H8K2-F1
#
_cell.length_a   1.000
_cell.length_b   1.000
_cell.length_c   1.000
_cell.angle_alpha   90.00
_cell.angle_beta   90.00
_cell.angle_gamma   90.00
#
_symmetry.space_group_name_H-M   'P 1'
#
loop_
_entity.id
_entity.type
_entity.pdbx_description
1 polymer ?
#
loop_
_entity_poly.entity_id
_entity_poly.type
_entity_poly.pdbx_seq_one_letter_code
_entity_poly.pdbx_strand_id
1 'polypeptide(L)' 'MTNLTAGIDVGSTYTKAALLDDEGTLVATAMIQTGFRLDAAANEAYAILLRHADVAR' A
#
# COMPACT_ATOMS: atom_id res chain seq x y z
N MET A 1 -2.76 13.73 -16.44
CA MET A 1 -1.79 13.27 -15.42
C MET A 1 -2.63 12.53 -14.41
N THR A 2 -2.51 11.20 -14.35
CA THR A 2 -3.35 10.35 -13.49
C THR A 2 -2.93 10.56 -12.05
N ASN A 3 -3.89 10.91 -11.18
CA ASN A 3 -3.62 11.02 -9.76
C ASN A 3 -3.78 9.66 -9.11
N LEU A 4 -2.82 9.25 -8.29
CA LEU A 4 -2.88 7.99 -7.57
C LEU A 4 -3.06 8.26 -6.09
N THR A 5 -3.97 7.53 -5.46
CA THR A 5 -4.23 7.59 -4.01
C THR A 5 -3.92 6.24 -3.38
N ALA A 6 -3.04 6.24 -2.38
CA ALA A 6 -2.72 5.05 -1.60
C ALA A 6 -3.49 5.06 -0.27
N GLY A 7 -4.19 3.96 0.03
CA GLY A 7 -4.77 3.70 1.35
C GLY A 7 -3.94 2.64 2.08
N ILE A 8 -3.65 2.87 3.37
CA ILE A 8 -2.92 1.92 4.22
C ILE A 8 -3.77 1.65 5.48
N ASP A 9 -4.12 0.38 5.69
CA ASP A 9 -4.84 -0.13 6.85
C ASP A 9 -3.88 -0.94 7.74
N VAL A 10 -3.47 -0.35 8.85
CA VAL A 10 -2.55 -0.97 9.83
C VAL A 10 -3.36 -1.73 10.89
N GLY A 11 -3.67 -2.99 10.61
CA GLY A 11 -4.36 -3.89 11.54
C GLY A 11 -3.40 -4.54 12.55
N SER A 12 -3.95 -5.20 13.58
CA SER A 12 -3.14 -5.92 14.59
C SER A 12 -2.38 -7.13 14.04
N THR A 13 -2.94 -7.83 13.05
CA THR A 13 -2.32 -9.02 12.43
C THR A 13 -1.67 -8.69 11.10
N TYR A 14 -2.36 -7.92 10.26
CA TYR A 14 -1.94 -7.63 8.89
C TYR A 14 -2.07 -6.15 8.58
N THR A 15 -1.04 -5.61 7.95
CA THR A 15 -1.05 -4.29 7.33
C THR A 15 -1.33 -4.47 5.85
N LYS A 16 -2.36 -3.77 5.36
CA LYS A 16 -2.86 -3.86 3.99
C LYS A 16 -2.66 -2.51 3.32
N ALA A 17 -2.35 -2.52 2.04
CA ALA A 17 -2.26 -1.31 1.24
C ALA A 17 -2.93 -1.51 -0.12
N ALA A 18 -3.59 -0.47 -0.61
CA ALA A 18 -4.25 -0.44 -1.91
C ALA A 18 -3.96 0.88 -2.62
N LEU A 19 -3.77 0.82 -3.94
CA LEU A 19 -3.55 1.99 -4.80
C LEU A 19 -4.73 2.12 -5.76
N LEU A 20 -5.35 3.29 -5.78
CA LEU A 20 -6.44 3.63 -6.69
C LEU A 20 -6.02 4.75 -7.65
N ASP A 21 -6.52 4.72 -8.89
CA ASP A 21 -6.50 5.88 -9.79
C ASP A 21 -7.68 6.84 -9.52
N ASP A 22 -7.78 7.91 -10.31
CA ASP A 22 -8.80 8.94 -10.19
C ASP A 22 -10.21 8.47 -10.57
N GLU A 23 -10.32 7.40 -11.35
CA GLU A 23 -11.58 6.72 -11.64
C GLU A 23 -11.99 5.73 -10.51
N GLY A 24 -11.14 5.55 -9.50
CA GLY A 24 -11.36 4.60 -8.41
C GLY A 24 -11.05 3.15 -8.79
N THR A 25 -10.32 2.92 -9.89
CA THR A 25 -9.85 1.61 -10.31
C THR A 25 -8.74 1.13 -9.38
N LEU A 26 -8.79 -0.14 -8.98
CA LEU A 26 -7.74 -0.77 -8.19
C LEU A 26 -6.52 -1.07 -9.06
N VAL A 27 -5.45 -0.31 -8.87
CA VAL A 27 -4.18 -0.44 -9.62
C VAL A 27 -3.31 -1.54 -9.04
N ALA A 28 -3.15 -1.57 -7.72
CA ALA A 28 -2.34 -2.56 -7.03
C ALA A 28 -2.76 -2.74 -5.58
N THR A 29 -2.33 -3.86 -4.98
CA THR A 29 -2.46 -4.13 -3.55
C THR A 29 -1.17 -4.70 -2.97
N ALA A 30 -1.00 -4.57 -1.66
CA ALA A 30 0.04 -5.23 -0.88
C ALA A 30 -0.50 -5.64 0.49
N MET A 31 0.05 -6.73 1.05
CA MET A 31 -0.29 -7.18 2.40
C MET A 31 0.92 -7.82 3.04
N ILE A 32 1.19 -7.46 4.30
CA ILE A 32 2.24 -8.04 5.14
C ILE A 32 1.71 -8.31 6.55
N GLN A 33 2.40 -9.15 7.32
CA GLN A 33 2.14 -9.24 8.75
C GLN A 33 2.58 -7.95 9.46
N THR A 34 1.76 -7.40 10.35
CA THR A 34 2.04 -6.12 11.00
C THR A 34 3.19 -6.20 12.00
N GLY A 35 3.22 -7.26 12.81
CA GLY A 35 4.15 -7.34 13.93
C GLY A 35 3.90 -6.22 14.96
N PHE A 36 4.97 -5.69 15.55
CA PHE A 36 4.90 -4.72 16.65
C PHE A 36 5.38 -3.31 16.27
N ARG A 37 6.01 -3.14 15.10
CA ARG A 37 6.53 -1.86 14.61
C ARG A 37 5.60 -1.30 13.54
N LEU A 38 4.54 -0.63 13.98
CA LEU A 38 3.44 -0.19 13.12
C LEU A 38 3.88 0.77 12.01
N ASP A 39 4.80 1.68 12.35
CA ASP A 39 5.44 2.62 11.43
C ASP A 39 6.23 1.90 10.33
N ALA A 40 7.03 0.91 10.72
CA ALA A 40 7.81 0.12 9.78
C ALA A 40 6.89 -0.72 8.87
N ALA A 41 5.86 -1.34 9.43
CA ALA A 41 4.90 -2.14 8.67
C ALA A 41 4.13 -1.29 7.64
N ALA A 42 3.69 -0.08 8.01
CA ALA A 42 3.04 0.84 7.08
C ALA A 42 3.96 1.23 5.91
N ASN A 43 5.21 1.60 6.21
CA ASN A 43 6.20 1.97 5.20
C ASN A 43 6.58 0.80 4.29
N GLU A 44 6.72 -0.40 4.84
CA GLU A 44 7.03 -1.61 4.06
C GLU A 44 5.88 -2.00 3.14
N ALA A 45 4.65 -2.00 3.64
CA ALA A 45 3.46 -2.25 2.83
C ALA A 45 3.32 -1.23 1.68
N TYR A 46 3.59 0.05 1.96
CA TYR A 46 3.61 1.10 0.94
C TYR A 46 4.71 0.86 -0.11
N ALA A 47 5.93 0.55 0.31
CA ALA A 47 7.03 0.29 -0.61
C ALA A 47 6.76 -0.93 -1.51
N ILE A 48 6.15 -2.00 -0.96
CA ILE A 48 5.72 -3.17 -1.75
C ILE A 48 4.63 -2.77 -2.74
N LEU A 49 3.63 -1.99 -2.30
CA LEU A 49 2.54 -1.51 -3.14
C LEU A 49 3.07 -0.74 -4.37
N LEU A 50 4.00 0.19 -4.18
CA LEU A 50 4.57 0.96 -5.28
C LEU A 50 5.37 0.10 -6.26
N ARG A 51 6.04 -0.95 -5.78
CA ARG A 51 6.72 -1.92 -6.65
C ARG A 51 5.72 -2.76 -7.45
N HIS A 52 4.63 -3.20 -6.83
CA HIS A 52 3.58 -3.96 -7.53
C HIS A 52 2.90 -3.13 -8.63
N ALA A 53 2.78 -1.82 -8.43
CA ALA A 53 2.22 -0.88 -9.41
C ALA A 53 3.25 -0.35 -10.43
N ASP A 54 4.52 -0.74 -10.35
CA ASP A 54 5.61 -0.24 -11.20
C ASP A 54 5.74 1.31 -11.23
N VAL A 55 5.41 1.97 -10.12
CA VAL A 55 5.42 3.44 -9.98
C VAL A 55 6.58 3.98 -9.14
N ALA A 56 7.36 3.10 -8.51
CA ALA A 56 8.60 3.47 -7.84
C ALA A 56 9.83 3.03 -8.67
N ARG A 57 10.58 4.01 -9.19
CA ARG A 57 11.99 3.87 -9.60
C ARG A 57 12.88 4.60 -8.61
#